data_AF-A0A7Y1AE74-F1
#
_entry.id   AF-A0A7Y1AE74-F1
#
_cell.length_a   1.000
_cell.length_b   1.000
_cell.length_c   1.000
_cell.angle_alpha   90.00
_cell.angle_beta   90.00
_cell.angle_gamma   90.00
#
_symmetry.space_group_name_H-M   'P 1'
#
loop_
_entity.id
_entity.type
_entity.pdbx_description
1 polymer ?
#
loop_
_entity_poly.entity_id
_entity_poly.type
_entity_poly.pdbx_seq_one_letter_code
_entity_poly.pdbx_strand_id
1 'polypeptide(L)' 'GIAIGSIAGAILGGLFGGVAGGIAGATLGEQIDEKILHNYQCLACGYSFSVNR' A
#
# COMPACT_ATOMS: atom_id res chain seq x y z
N GLY A 1 -35.20 6.60 10.48
CA GLY A 1 -34.25 7.63 10.02
C GLY A 1 -32.81 7.23 10.26
N ILE A 2 -32.40 7.09 11.52
CA ILE A 2 -30.97 6.95 11.92
C ILE A 2 -30.31 5.65 11.43
N ALA A 3 -31.00 4.51 11.52
CA ALA A 3 -30.43 3.20 11.14
C ALA A 3 -30.08 3.07 9.64
N ILE A 4 -30.81 3.74 8.76
CA ILE A 4 -30.54 3.70 7.31
C ILE A 4 -29.38 4.65 6.98
N GLY A 5 -29.32 5.81 7.62
CA GLY A 5 -28.21 6.76 7.47
C GLY A 5 -26.88 6.19 7.94
N SER A 6 -26.86 5.40 9.03
CA SER A 6 -25.63 4.78 9.53
C SER A 6 -25.07 3.71 8.60
N ILE A 7 -25.93 2.89 7.98
CA ILE A 7 -25.51 1.88 6.99
C ILE A 7 -24.92 2.55 5.75
N ALA A 8 -25.61 3.57 5.22
CA ALA A 8 -25.13 4.31 4.06
C ALA A 8 -23.77 4.99 4.35
N GLY A 9 -23.63 5.60 5.52
CA GLY A 9 -22.37 6.22 5.97
C GLY A 9 -21.23 5.21 6.11
N ALA A 10 -21.50 4.01 6.65
CA ALA A 10 -20.50 2.96 6.79
C ALA A 10 -20.00 2.43 5.44
N ILE A 11 -20.90 2.25 4.47
CA ILE A 11 -20.53 1.78 3.12
C ILE A 11 -19.65 2.82 2.43
N LEU A 12 -20.05 4.09 2.43
CA LEU A 12 -19.28 5.16 1.81
C LEU A 12 -17.94 5.35 2.52
N GLY A 13 -17.92 5.37 3.85
CA GLY A 13 -16.70 5.47 4.65
C GLY A 13 -15.73 4.31 4.40
N GLY A 14 -16.23 3.08 4.34
CA GLY A 14 -15.43 1.90 4.01
C GLY A 14 -14.86 1.94 2.60
N LEU A 15 -15.65 2.37 1.61
CA LEU A 15 -15.20 2.50 0.23
C LEU A 15 -14.07 3.52 0.09
N PHE A 16 -14.29 4.76 0.57
CA PHE A 16 -13.27 5.81 0.48
C PHE A 16 -12.04 5.48 1.33
N GLY A 17 -12.23 4.94 2.52
CA GLY A 17 -11.14 4.50 3.39
C GLY A 17 -10.31 3.38 2.75
N GLY A 18 -10.96 2.41 2.09
CA GLY A 18 -10.31 1.33 1.38
C GLY A 18 -9.50 1.81 0.17
N VAL A 19 -10.07 2.70 -0.65
CA VAL A 19 -9.36 3.30 -1.80
C VAL A 19 -8.16 4.13 -1.33
N ALA A 20 -8.36 5.03 -0.37
CA ALA A 20 -7.29 5.87 0.17
C ALA A 20 -6.17 5.02 0.80
N GLY A 21 -6.54 4.01 1.59
CA GLY A 21 -5.59 3.07 2.20
C GLY A 21 -4.82 2.25 1.16
N GLY A 22 -5.50 1.79 0.10
CA GLY A 22 -4.87 1.05 -0.99
C GLY A 22 -3.84 1.89 -1.77
N ILE A 23 -4.19 3.12 -2.14
CA ILE A 23 -3.27 4.05 -2.82
C ILE A 23 -2.09 4.39 -1.91
N ALA A 24 -2.35 4.76 -0.65
CA ALA A 24 -1.30 5.07 0.31
C ALA A 24 -0.35 3.87 0.52
N GLY A 25 -0.89 2.65 0.65
CA GLY A 25 -0.10 1.43 0.77
C GLY A 25 0.76 1.15 -0.45
N ALA A 26 0.22 1.34 -1.66
CA ALA A 26 0.97 1.17 -2.90
C ALA A 26 2.15 2.17 -3.00
N THR A 27 1.90 3.45 -2.73
CA THR A 27 2.94 4.49 -2.74
C THR A 27 4.00 4.26 -1.66
N LEU A 28 3.60 3.84 -0.46
CA LEU A 28 4.52 3.48 0.60
C LEU A 28 5.36 2.26 0.23
N GLY A 29 4.74 1.24 -0.39
CA GLY A 29 5.44 0.06 -0.90
C GLY A 29 6.46 0.41 -1.97
N GLU A 30 6.12 1.30 -2.90
CA GLU A 30 7.03 1.79 -3.95
C GLU A 30 8.22 2.56 -3.36
N GLN A 31 7.99 3.43 -2.38
CA GLN A 31 9.08 4.14 -1.69
C GLN A 31 10.01 3.19 -0.92
N ILE A 32 9.44 2.17 -0.26
CA ILE A 32 10.22 1.15 0.45
C ILE A 32 11.04 0.33 -0.54
N ASP A 33 10.44 -0.09 -1.66
CA ASP A 33 11.11 -0.82 -2.70
C ASP A 33 12.28 -0.01 -3.30
N GLU A 34 12.05 1.26 -3.65
CA GLU A 34 13.06 2.18 -4.17
C GLU A 34 14.21 2.45 -3.19
N LYS A 35 13.90 2.71 -1.92
CA LYS A 35 14.93 3.17 -0.95
C LYS A 35 15.59 2.06 -0.16
N ILE A 36 14.88 0.96 0.05
CA ILE A 36 15.34 -0.15 0.87
C ILE A 36 15.78 -1.27 -0.06
N LEU A 37 14.88 -1.87 -0.84
CA LEU A 37 15.19 -3.10 -1.57
C LEU A 37 16.29 -2.92 -2.63
N HIS A 38 16.37 -1.77 -3.30
CA HIS A 38 17.47 -1.48 -4.25
C HIS A 38 18.86 -1.44 -3.62
N ASN A 39 18.96 -1.22 -2.31
CA ASN A 39 20.21 -1.25 -1.56
C ASN A 39 20.44 -2.58 -0.82
N TYR A 40 19.53 -3.55 -0.97
CA TYR A 40 19.71 -4.88 -0.39
C TYR A 40 20.46 -5.80 -1.35
N GLN A 41 21.44 -6.49 -0.79
CA GLN A 41 22.21 -7.52 -1.47
C GLN A 41 22.09 -8.83 -0.70
N CYS A 42 21.82 -9.91 -1.43
CA CYS A 42 21.88 -11.25 -0.85
C CYS A 42 23.33 -11.60 -0.50
N LEU A 43 23.63 -11.79 0.78
CA LEU A 43 24.99 -12.10 1.24
C LEU A 43 25.46 -13.51 0.86
N ALA A 44 24.55 -14.41 0.49
CA ALA A 44 24.89 -15.78 0.09
C ALA A 44 25.30 -15.89 -1.38
N CYS A 45 24.67 -15.11 -2.27
CA CYS A 45 24.93 -15.18 -3.71
C CYS A 45 25.38 -13.86 -4.35
N GLY A 46 25.42 -12.76 -3.59
CA GLY A 46 25.84 -11.45 -4.07
C GLY A 46 24.81 -10.72 -4.93
N TYR A 47 23.62 -11.28 -5.15
CA TYR A 47 22.57 -10.66 -5.97
C TYR A 47 22.02 -9.40 -5.30
N SER A 48 22.10 -8.26 -5.99
CA SER A 48 21.44 -7.02 -5.59
C SER A 48 20.03 -7.00 -6.16
N PHE A 49 19.04 -6.82 -5.29
CA PHE A 49 17.65 -6.76 -5.72
C PHE A 49 17.41 -5.41 -6.39
N SER A 50 16.95 -5.40 -7.63
CA SER A 50 16.53 -4.18 -8.32
C SER A 50 15.23 -4.44 -9.08
N VAL A 51 14.30 -3.48 -9.02
CA VAL A 51 13.07 -3.53 -9.82
C VAL A 51 13.37 -2.92 -11.18
N ASN A 52 13.61 -3.78 -12.17
CA ASN A 52 13.67 -3.36 -13.56
C ASN A 52 12.24 -3.31 -14.10
N ARG A 53 11.62 -2.12 -14.02
CA ARG A 53 10.27 -1.87 -14.54
C ARG A 53 10.26 -1.73 -16.06
#